data_AF-E4YYN7-F1
#
_entry.id   AF-E4YYN7-F1
#
_cell.length_a   1.000
_cell.length_b   1.000
_cell.length_c   1.000
_cell.angle_alpha   90.00
_cell.angle_beta   90.00
_cell.angle_gamma   90.00
#
_symmetry.space_group_name_H-M   'P 1'
#
loop_
_entity.id
_entity.type
_entity.pdbx_description
1 polymer ?
#
loop_
_entity_poly.entity_id
_entity_poly.type
_entity_poly.pdbx_seq_one_letter_code
_entity_poly.pdbx_strand_id
1 'polypeptide(L)'
;MTVSTVSCSTSVVWQNFKDLFKALQFGNAAEVAQLLEINRKFLLSPLAGSPRNVSKNTQISKGDCEPIETDEGPKTLSKGIIAEVGIISSLYDLDEHRALELLWSAEHQLAQFPGLTRGLVGVLLYWDGRNDLMHALKSLCQSSFGDTNMNAGIDHVAAQFLDSLWNENVFGTLMKAYSSLSIEGELDKLAKQRGLGDAEHKRSVRNLILNTKMLLAESIYCLAFHERMSKNNMKELVEFISKMEPNGKGTVSEP
;
A
#
# COMPACT_ATOMS: atom_id res chain seq x y z
N MET A 1 10.95 20.78 21.25
CA MET A 1 11.54 20.28 20.00
C MET A 1 10.50 19.42 19.32
N THR A 2 9.69 20.05 18.47
CA THR A 2 8.59 19.43 17.74
C THR A 2 9.14 18.76 16.50
N VAL A 3 9.00 17.43 16.42
CA VAL A 3 9.29 16.66 15.21
C VAL A 3 8.24 17.07 14.18
N SER A 4 8.66 17.88 13.20
CA SER A 4 7.82 18.23 12.06
C SER A 4 7.62 16.97 11.22
N THR A 5 6.48 16.31 11.39
CA THR A 5 5.98 15.33 10.42
C THR A 5 5.67 16.08 9.13
N VAL A 6 6.52 15.89 8.12
CA VAL A 6 6.30 16.43 6.77
C VAL A 6 5.07 15.73 6.20
N SER A 7 3.94 16.42 6.17
CA SER A 7 2.74 15.96 5.48
C SER A 7 3.03 15.96 3.97
N CYS A 8 3.24 14.76 3.42
CA CYS A 8 3.50 14.52 2.01
C CYS A 8 2.21 14.72 1.18
N SER A 9 1.95 15.96 0.78
CA SER A 9 0.91 16.30 -0.18
C SER A 9 1.49 16.24 -1.61
N THR A 10 0.73 15.61 -2.52
CA THR A 10 0.93 15.50 -3.99
C THR A 10 1.70 14.29 -4.53
N SER A 11 1.26 13.08 -4.18
CA SER A 11 1.33 11.95 -5.13
C SER A 11 -0.10 11.65 -5.59
N VAL A 12 -0.39 11.93 -6.86
CA VAL A 12 -1.73 11.71 -7.44
C VAL A 12 -2.09 10.20 -7.44
N VAL A 13 -1.07 9.34 -7.57
CA VAL A 13 -1.24 7.88 -7.74
C VAL A 13 -1.97 7.23 -6.56
N TRP A 14 -1.66 7.69 -5.35
CA TRP A 14 -2.18 7.14 -4.10
C TRP A 14 -3.06 8.14 -3.34
N GLN A 15 -3.48 9.22 -4.01
CA GLN A 15 -4.29 10.26 -3.39
C GLN A 15 -5.58 9.68 -2.81
N ASN A 16 -6.22 8.76 -3.52
CA ASN A 16 -7.41 8.05 -3.05
C ASN A 16 -7.19 7.27 -1.74
N PHE A 17 -5.98 6.78 -1.47
CA PHE A 17 -5.67 6.08 -0.23
C PHE A 17 -5.52 7.07 0.93
N LYS A 18 -4.80 8.17 0.70
CA LYS A 18 -4.67 9.29 1.65
C LYS A 18 -6.04 9.90 1.98
N ASP A 19 -6.87 10.10 0.98
CA ASP A 19 -8.20 10.68 1.13
C ASP A 19 -9.12 9.71 1.87
N LEU A 20 -9.07 8.41 1.56
CA LEU A 20 -9.83 7.39 2.31
C LEU A 20 -9.43 7.39 3.79
N PHE A 21 -8.12 7.39 4.08
CA PHE A 21 -7.65 7.40 5.46
C PHE A 21 -8.12 8.64 6.23
N LYS A 22 -8.03 9.82 5.61
CA LYS A 22 -8.52 11.07 6.20
C LYS A 22 -10.04 11.09 6.36
N ALA A 23 -10.78 10.62 5.35
CA ALA A 23 -12.23 10.58 5.36
C ALA A 23 -12.76 9.65 6.46
N LEU A 24 -12.10 8.53 6.71
CA LEU A 24 -12.42 7.65 7.84
C LEU A 24 -12.26 8.36 9.20
N GLN A 25 -11.30 9.27 9.35
CA GLN A 25 -11.07 9.99 10.61
C GLN A 25 -11.97 11.22 10.79
N PHE A 26 -12.16 12.01 9.73
CA PHE A 26 -12.74 13.35 9.84
C PHE A 26 -13.80 13.67 8.77
N GLY A 27 -14.09 12.71 7.88
CA GLY A 27 -14.96 12.92 6.73
C GLY A 27 -16.45 12.79 7.04
N ASN A 28 -17.23 12.57 5.99
CA ASN A 28 -18.65 12.26 6.08
C ASN A 28 -18.95 10.85 5.57
N ALA A 29 -20.08 10.27 5.99
CA ALA A 29 -20.43 8.88 5.69
C ALA A 29 -20.58 8.60 4.17
N ALA A 30 -21.09 9.56 3.39
CA ALA A 30 -21.30 9.37 1.95
C ALA A 30 -19.97 9.34 1.17
N GLU A 31 -19.06 10.24 1.51
CA GLU A 31 -17.70 10.28 0.96
C GLU A 31 -16.92 9.02 1.33
N VAL A 32 -17.00 8.58 2.59
CA VAL A 32 -16.39 7.32 3.02
C VAL A 32 -16.93 6.14 2.24
N ALA A 33 -18.25 6.02 2.07
CA ALA A 33 -18.86 4.94 1.29
C ALA A 33 -18.32 4.91 -0.15
N GLN A 34 -18.24 6.07 -0.81
CA GLN A 34 -17.71 6.18 -2.17
C GLN A 34 -16.24 5.76 -2.25
N LEU A 35 -15.40 6.26 -1.34
CA LEU A 35 -13.97 5.96 -1.32
C LEU A 35 -13.68 4.50 -0.97
N LEU A 36 -14.49 3.87 -0.11
CA LEU A 36 -14.40 2.45 0.19
C LEU A 36 -14.67 1.59 -1.04
N GLU A 37 -15.72 1.91 -1.80
CA GLU A 37 -16.06 1.18 -3.04
C GLU A 37 -15.00 1.35 -4.13
N ILE A 38 -14.48 2.57 -4.32
CA ILE A 38 -13.39 2.83 -5.28
C ILE A 38 -12.14 2.00 -4.94
N ASN A 39 -11.81 1.90 -3.65
CA ASN A 39 -10.60 1.21 -3.19
C ASN A 39 -10.84 -0.25 -2.80
N ARG A 40 -12.05 -0.80 -3.02
CA ARG A 40 -12.47 -2.12 -2.54
C ARG A 40 -11.52 -3.25 -2.90
N LYS A 41 -11.06 -3.29 -4.15
CA LYS A 41 -10.11 -4.30 -4.64
C LYS A 41 -8.78 -4.25 -3.89
N PHE A 42 -8.31 -3.03 -3.58
CA PHE A 42 -7.08 -2.82 -2.82
C PHE A 42 -7.27 -3.14 -1.33
N LEU A 43 -8.44 -2.84 -0.74
CA LEU A 43 -8.73 -3.19 0.65
C LEU A 43 -8.87 -4.71 0.85
N LEU A 44 -9.42 -5.43 -0.12
CA LEU A 44 -9.50 -6.89 -0.09
C LEU A 44 -8.11 -7.54 -0.20
N SER A 45 -7.24 -6.99 -1.05
CA SER A 45 -5.88 -7.51 -1.29
C SER A 45 -4.83 -6.39 -1.29
N PRO A 46 -4.42 -5.90 -0.10
CA PRO A 46 -3.65 -4.66 0.06
C PRO A 46 -2.24 -4.70 -0.48
N LEU A 47 -1.66 -5.90 -0.62
CA LEU A 47 -0.32 -6.09 -1.20
C LEU A 47 -0.36 -6.57 -2.65
N ALA A 48 -1.54 -6.82 -3.22
CA ALA A 48 -1.60 -7.19 -4.63
C ALA A 48 -1.19 -6.01 -5.52
N GLY A 49 -0.39 -6.33 -6.54
CA GLY A 49 -0.13 -5.46 -7.67
C GLY A 49 -1.39 -5.30 -8.54
N SER A 50 -1.36 -4.32 -9.44
CA SER A 50 -2.29 -4.27 -10.56
C SER A 50 -1.58 -4.93 -11.74
N PRO A 51 -2.02 -6.10 -12.21
CA PRO A 51 -1.22 -6.92 -13.10
C PRO A 51 -0.85 -6.17 -14.38
N ARG A 52 0.37 -6.41 -14.84
CA ARG A 52 0.94 -5.80 -16.05
C ARG A 52 0.05 -6.00 -17.27
N ASN A 53 0.02 -5.01 -18.14
CA ASN A 53 -0.81 -5.04 -19.34
C ASN A 53 0.03 -4.87 -20.60
N VAL A 54 0.06 -5.89 -21.45
CA VAL A 54 0.85 -5.91 -22.68
C VAL A 54 0.52 -4.74 -23.61
N SER A 55 -0.76 -4.38 -23.74
CA SER A 55 -1.18 -3.25 -24.58
C SER A 55 -0.64 -1.92 -24.05
N LYS A 56 -0.68 -1.72 -22.74
CA LYS A 56 -0.16 -0.50 -22.10
C LYS A 56 1.36 -0.46 -22.15
N ASN A 57 2.03 -1.59 -21.96
CA ASN A 57 3.47 -1.70 -22.16
C ASN A 57 3.88 -1.32 -23.59
N THR A 58 3.14 -1.76 -24.61
CA THR A 58 3.42 -1.35 -26.00
C THR A 58 3.17 0.14 -26.26
N GLN A 59 2.24 0.76 -25.53
CA GLN A 59 1.99 2.19 -25.63
C GLN A 59 3.11 3.00 -24.95
N ILE A 60 3.52 2.61 -23.74
CA ILE A 60 4.63 3.26 -23.02
C ILE A 60 5.95 3.11 -23.78
N SER A 61 6.21 1.95 -24.37
CA SER A 61 7.47 1.71 -25.09
C SER A 61 7.61 2.53 -26.37
N LYS A 62 6.49 2.93 -26.98
CA LYS A 62 6.43 3.87 -28.10
C LYS A 62 6.30 5.33 -27.67
N GLY A 63 6.27 5.60 -26.37
CA GLY A 63 6.08 6.94 -25.81
C GLY A 63 7.15 7.95 -26.21
N ASP A 64 8.30 7.49 -26.74
CA ASP A 64 9.35 8.37 -27.27
C ASP A 64 9.01 8.96 -28.64
N CYS A 65 8.16 8.28 -29.41
CA CYS A 65 7.73 8.69 -30.75
C CYS A 65 6.26 9.13 -30.78
N GLU A 66 5.40 8.48 -30.01
CA GLU A 66 3.96 8.72 -29.93
C GLU A 66 3.64 9.38 -28.58
N PRO A 67 3.03 10.58 -28.53
CA PRO A 67 2.69 11.22 -27.28
C PRO A 67 1.60 10.42 -26.55
N ILE A 68 1.74 10.33 -25.22
CA ILE A 68 0.80 9.63 -24.36
C ILE A 68 -0.16 10.65 -23.78
N GLU A 69 -1.46 10.34 -23.78
CA GLU A 69 -2.47 11.19 -23.15
C GLU A 69 -2.29 11.18 -21.63
N THR A 70 -2.20 12.38 -21.05
CA THR A 70 -2.15 12.61 -19.60
C THR A 70 -3.20 13.66 -19.23
N ASP A 71 -3.49 13.80 -17.94
CA ASP A 71 -4.41 14.85 -17.45
C ASP A 71 -3.91 16.26 -17.77
N GLU A 72 -2.59 16.44 -17.98
CA GLU A 72 -1.96 17.70 -18.40
C GLU A 72 -1.86 17.85 -19.93
N GLY A 73 -2.42 16.90 -20.68
CA GLY A 73 -2.38 16.83 -22.14
C GLY A 73 -1.37 15.82 -22.70
N PRO A 74 -1.24 15.72 -24.04
CA PRO A 74 -0.35 14.74 -24.67
C PRO A 74 1.13 15.05 -24.40
N LYS A 75 1.87 14.08 -23.86
CA LYS A 75 3.29 14.23 -23.50
C LYS A 75 4.15 13.11 -24.08
N THR A 76 5.29 13.48 -24.66
CA THR A 76 6.31 12.50 -25.10
C THR A 76 7.19 12.09 -23.93
N LEU A 77 7.58 10.83 -23.91
CA LEU A 77 8.38 10.23 -22.85
C LEU A 77 9.86 10.20 -23.24
N SER A 78 10.73 10.46 -22.27
CA SER A 78 12.17 10.22 -22.45
C SER A 78 12.49 8.72 -22.39
N LYS A 79 13.55 8.28 -23.06
CA LYS A 79 14.01 6.88 -22.96
C LYS A 79 14.36 6.46 -21.53
N GLY A 80 14.79 7.42 -20.70
CA GLY A 80 15.06 7.19 -19.28
C GLY A 80 13.81 6.83 -18.49
N ILE A 81 12.71 7.59 -18.65
CA ILE A 81 11.47 7.30 -17.92
C ILE A 81 10.82 6.00 -18.39
N ILE A 82 10.87 5.68 -19.70
CA ILE A 82 10.37 4.42 -20.24
C ILE A 82 11.10 3.22 -19.61
N ALA A 83 12.42 3.29 -19.49
CA ALA A 83 13.21 2.24 -18.86
C ALA A 83 12.87 2.07 -17.37
N GLU A 84 12.74 3.19 -16.64
CA GLU A 84 12.35 3.17 -15.23
C GLU A 84 10.94 2.63 -15.01
N VAL A 85 9.98 2.96 -15.87
CA VAL A 85 8.62 2.41 -15.83
C VAL A 85 8.67 0.89 -15.93
N GLY A 86 9.45 0.35 -16.87
CA GLY A 86 9.62 -1.10 -17.02
C GLY A 86 10.19 -1.75 -15.75
N ILE A 87 11.17 -1.12 -15.10
CA ILE A 87 11.76 -1.60 -13.85
C ILE A 87 10.72 -1.60 -12.73
N ILE A 88 10.06 -0.46 -12.47
CA ILE A 88 9.07 -0.32 -11.40
C ILE A 88 7.86 -1.24 -11.61
N SER A 89 7.37 -1.31 -12.85
CA SER A 89 6.28 -2.22 -13.23
C SER A 89 6.65 -3.68 -12.96
N SER A 90 7.86 -4.10 -13.33
CA SER A 90 8.34 -5.46 -13.05
C SER A 90 8.59 -5.74 -11.56
N LEU A 91 9.03 -4.72 -10.82
CA LEU A 91 9.36 -4.83 -9.40
C LEU A 91 8.11 -5.04 -8.55
N TYR A 92 7.02 -4.32 -8.85
CA TYR A 92 5.82 -4.32 -8.01
C TYR A 92 4.60 -4.95 -8.66
N ASP A 93 4.78 -5.58 -9.82
CA ASP A 93 3.69 -6.07 -10.67
C ASP A 93 2.60 -4.99 -10.84
N LEU A 94 3.03 -3.81 -11.28
CA LEU A 94 2.18 -2.65 -11.49
C LEU A 94 1.92 -2.45 -12.98
N ASP A 95 0.69 -2.07 -13.28
CA ASP A 95 0.28 -1.53 -14.57
C ASP A 95 1.22 -0.40 -15.01
N GLU A 96 1.62 -0.43 -16.27
CA GLU A 96 2.65 0.47 -16.81
C GLU A 96 2.23 1.96 -16.73
N HIS A 97 0.93 2.28 -16.77
CA HIS A 97 0.47 3.66 -16.55
C HIS A 97 0.59 4.07 -15.07
N ARG A 98 0.25 3.17 -14.14
CA ARG A 98 0.42 3.44 -12.70
C ARG A 98 1.89 3.59 -12.31
N ALA A 99 2.77 2.80 -12.91
CA ALA A 99 4.20 2.94 -12.74
C ALA A 99 4.71 4.29 -13.30
N LEU A 100 4.16 4.76 -14.43
CA LEU A 100 4.47 6.07 -15.01
C LEU A 100 3.99 7.23 -14.13
N GLU A 101 2.74 7.20 -13.67
CA GLU A 101 2.19 8.21 -12.75
C GLU A 101 3.02 8.28 -11.44
N LEU A 102 3.51 7.12 -10.96
CA LEU A 102 4.32 7.04 -9.75
C LEU A 102 5.66 7.72 -9.96
N LEU A 103 6.30 7.50 -11.11
CA LEU A 103 7.56 8.13 -11.47
C LEU A 103 7.40 9.62 -11.73
N TRP A 104 6.29 10.07 -12.33
CA TRP A 104 6.00 11.51 -12.42
C TRP A 104 5.77 12.13 -11.06
N SER A 105 5.03 11.47 -10.16
CA SER A 105 4.88 11.96 -8.78
C SER A 105 6.24 12.06 -8.08
N ALA A 106 7.12 11.07 -8.29
CA ALA A 106 8.48 11.09 -7.77
C ALA A 106 9.30 12.25 -8.36
N GLU A 107 9.17 12.53 -9.65
CA GLU A 107 9.85 13.63 -10.34
C GLU A 107 9.46 15.01 -9.78
N HIS A 108 8.15 15.23 -9.55
CA HIS A 108 7.65 16.46 -8.94
C HIS A 108 8.16 16.66 -7.51
N GLN A 109 8.41 15.57 -6.79
CA GLN A 109 8.87 15.62 -5.39
C GLN A 109 10.40 15.57 -5.25
N LEU A 110 11.17 15.45 -6.33
CA LEU A 110 12.64 15.33 -6.27
C LEU A 110 13.32 16.44 -5.45
N ALA A 111 12.78 17.66 -5.49
CA ALA A 111 13.31 18.79 -4.73
C ALA A 111 13.31 18.55 -3.21
N GLN A 112 12.45 17.68 -2.70
CA GLN A 112 12.35 17.32 -1.28
C GLN A 112 13.34 16.22 -0.87
N PHE A 113 13.94 15.53 -1.84
CA PHE A 113 14.80 14.37 -1.63
C PHE A 113 16.19 14.60 -2.28
N PRO A 114 17.00 15.52 -1.74
CA PRO A 114 18.30 15.86 -2.31
C PRO A 114 19.21 14.62 -2.34
N GLY A 115 19.84 14.37 -3.49
CA GLY A 115 20.76 13.25 -3.68
C GLY A 115 20.10 11.92 -4.07
N LEU A 116 18.77 11.84 -4.10
CA LEU A 116 18.05 10.66 -4.60
C LEU A 116 17.68 10.81 -6.08
N THR A 117 17.64 9.68 -6.78
CA THR A 117 17.13 9.62 -8.16
C THR A 117 15.61 9.42 -8.16
N ARG A 118 14.96 9.74 -9.28
CA ARG A 118 13.50 9.59 -9.46
C ARG A 118 13.03 8.17 -9.12
N GLY A 119 13.75 7.14 -9.57
CA GLY A 119 13.43 5.74 -9.25
C GLY A 119 13.49 5.44 -7.75
N LEU A 120 14.47 5.97 -7.01
CA LEU A 120 14.59 5.77 -5.56
C LEU A 120 13.47 6.48 -4.79
N VAL A 121 13.07 7.67 -5.22
CA VAL A 121 11.90 8.37 -4.67
C VAL A 121 10.61 7.62 -5.01
N GLY A 122 10.50 7.06 -6.22
CA GLY A 122 9.37 6.20 -6.60
C GLY A 122 9.21 4.97 -5.70
N VAL A 123 10.31 4.35 -5.28
CA VAL A 123 10.29 3.26 -4.29
C VAL A 123 9.74 3.72 -2.94
N LEU A 124 10.14 4.90 -2.45
CA LEU A 124 9.60 5.46 -1.20
C LEU A 124 8.09 5.73 -1.32
N LEU A 125 7.67 6.40 -2.40
CA LEU A 125 6.26 6.75 -2.63
C LEU A 125 5.37 5.52 -2.81
N TYR A 126 5.89 4.43 -3.38
CA TYR A 126 5.16 3.18 -3.44
C TYR A 126 4.79 2.66 -2.05
N TRP A 127 5.78 2.55 -1.16
CA TRP A 127 5.55 2.04 0.19
C TRP A 127 4.82 3.05 1.10
N ASP A 128 4.98 4.35 0.87
CA ASP A 128 4.16 5.40 1.51
C ASP A 128 2.68 5.19 1.20
N GLY A 129 2.32 5.05 -0.08
CA GLY A 129 0.93 4.79 -0.49
C GLY A 129 0.37 3.48 0.07
N ARG A 130 1.19 2.41 0.14
CA ARG A 130 0.78 1.15 0.79
C ARG A 130 0.52 1.35 2.29
N ASN A 131 1.32 2.16 2.97
CA ASN A 131 1.06 2.50 4.38
C ASN A 131 -0.25 3.25 4.55
N ASP A 132 -0.58 4.23 3.69
CA ASP A 132 -1.86 4.94 3.77
C ASP A 132 -3.06 4.00 3.62
N LEU A 133 -2.99 3.09 2.63
CA LEU A 133 -4.02 2.07 2.45
C LEU A 133 -4.14 1.15 3.68
N MET A 134 -3.01 0.73 4.25
CA MET A 134 -2.99 -0.11 5.44
C MET A 134 -3.52 0.61 6.69
N HIS A 135 -3.23 1.90 6.83
CA HIS A 135 -3.81 2.74 7.87
C HIS A 135 -5.33 2.86 7.71
N ALA A 136 -5.83 3.08 6.50
CA ALA A 136 -7.26 3.08 6.21
C ALA A 136 -7.90 1.71 6.53
N LEU A 137 -7.28 0.61 6.12
CA LEU A 137 -7.75 -0.74 6.42
C LEU A 137 -7.79 -1.01 7.93
N LYS A 138 -6.75 -0.61 8.67
CA LYS A 138 -6.74 -0.72 10.13
C LYS A 138 -7.90 0.06 10.73
N SER A 139 -8.09 1.33 10.35
CA SER A 139 -9.19 2.15 10.87
C SER A 139 -10.56 1.55 10.55
N LEU A 140 -10.73 0.97 9.36
CA LEU A 140 -11.92 0.20 8.98
C LEU A 140 -12.11 -1.04 9.85
N CYS A 141 -11.07 -1.81 10.12
CA CYS A 141 -11.18 -2.98 11.01
C CYS A 141 -11.46 -2.57 12.46
N GLN A 142 -10.93 -1.44 12.92
CA GLN A 142 -11.14 -0.94 14.28
C GLN A 142 -12.60 -0.54 14.54
N SER A 143 -13.35 -0.12 13.53
CA SER A 143 -14.78 0.22 13.70
C SER A 143 -15.61 -0.97 14.19
N SER A 144 -15.11 -2.20 14.03
CA SER A 144 -15.76 -3.40 14.57
C SER A 144 -15.72 -3.53 16.10
N PHE A 145 -14.81 -2.82 16.79
CA PHE A 145 -14.75 -2.84 18.25
C PHE A 145 -15.76 -1.90 18.92
N GLY A 146 -16.44 -1.04 18.15
CA GLY A 146 -17.38 -0.05 18.69
C GLY A 146 -16.73 1.07 19.53
N ASP A 147 -15.40 1.08 19.66
CA ASP A 147 -14.62 2.09 20.37
C ASP A 147 -13.74 2.88 19.39
N THR A 148 -14.36 3.35 18.31
CA THR A 148 -13.76 4.28 17.38
C THR A 148 -14.20 5.69 17.75
N ASN A 149 -13.25 6.63 17.87
CA ASN A 149 -13.53 8.08 17.93
C ASN A 149 -14.13 8.61 16.60
N MET A 150 -14.78 7.74 15.83
CA MET A 150 -15.41 8.03 14.55
C MET A 150 -16.82 8.56 14.78
N ASN A 151 -17.32 9.30 13.80
CA ASN A 151 -18.71 9.73 13.79
C ASN A 151 -19.61 8.49 13.62
N ALA A 152 -20.67 8.35 14.42
CA ALA A 152 -21.59 7.21 14.40
C ALA A 152 -22.13 6.85 13.00
N GLY A 153 -22.25 7.82 12.09
CA GLY A 153 -22.64 7.55 10.69
C GLY A 153 -21.55 6.85 9.86
N ILE A 154 -20.28 7.15 10.12
CA ILE A 154 -19.13 6.52 9.46
C ILE A 154 -18.97 5.09 9.95
N ASP A 155 -19.13 4.84 11.26
CA ASP A 155 -19.04 3.50 11.84
C ASP A 155 -20.02 2.53 11.20
N HIS A 156 -21.25 2.99 10.94
CA HIS A 156 -22.26 2.17 10.28
C HIS A 156 -21.87 1.77 8.85
N VAL A 157 -21.40 2.73 8.05
CA VAL A 157 -20.94 2.47 6.67
C VAL A 157 -19.71 1.56 6.68
N ALA A 158 -18.76 1.83 7.56
CA ALA A 158 -17.55 1.04 7.73
C ALA A 158 -17.87 -0.41 8.12
N ALA A 159 -18.77 -0.61 9.09
CA ALA A 159 -19.22 -1.94 9.52
C ALA A 159 -19.93 -2.71 8.39
N GLN A 160 -20.83 -2.06 7.63
CA GLN A 160 -21.49 -2.69 6.49
C GLN A 160 -20.50 -3.12 5.40
N PHE A 161 -19.52 -2.26 5.11
CA PHE A 161 -18.50 -2.57 4.12
C PHE A 161 -17.58 -3.71 4.61
N LEU A 162 -17.20 -3.69 5.88
CA LEU A 162 -16.39 -4.76 6.48
C LEU A 162 -17.12 -6.11 6.48
N ASP A 163 -18.43 -6.11 6.72
CA ASP A 163 -19.30 -7.28 6.58
C ASP A 163 -19.26 -7.85 5.16
N SER A 164 -19.24 -6.98 4.15
CA SER A 164 -19.09 -7.37 2.75
C SER A 164 -17.72 -8.01 2.49
N LEU A 165 -16.64 -7.42 3.00
CA LEU A 165 -15.28 -7.96 2.89
C LEU A 165 -15.12 -9.31 3.60
N TRP A 166 -15.81 -9.51 4.73
CA TRP A 166 -15.83 -10.79 5.44
C TRP A 166 -16.38 -11.92 4.57
N ASN A 167 -17.46 -11.66 3.84
CA ASN A 167 -18.05 -12.63 2.91
C ASN A 167 -17.10 -12.98 1.74
N GLU A 168 -16.13 -12.12 1.46
CA GLU A 168 -15.09 -12.32 0.44
C GLU A 168 -13.77 -12.86 1.00
N ASN A 169 -13.79 -13.40 2.22
CA ASN A 169 -12.62 -13.99 2.87
C ASN A 169 -11.43 -13.02 3.00
N VAL A 170 -11.71 -11.78 3.40
CA VAL A 170 -10.66 -10.79 3.67
C VAL A 170 -9.65 -11.30 4.71
N PHE A 171 -10.10 -12.00 5.75
CA PHE A 171 -9.21 -12.52 6.80
C PHE A 171 -8.13 -13.46 6.24
N GLY A 172 -8.51 -14.48 5.47
CA GLY A 172 -7.54 -15.39 4.86
C GLY A 172 -6.63 -14.69 3.86
N THR A 173 -7.15 -13.69 3.13
CA THR A 173 -6.34 -12.89 2.20
C THR A 173 -5.28 -12.07 2.93
N LEU A 174 -5.63 -11.43 4.06
CA LEU A 174 -4.69 -10.69 4.89
C LEU A 174 -3.65 -11.59 5.56
N MET A 175 -4.06 -12.78 6.06
CA MET A 175 -3.15 -13.78 6.62
C MET A 175 -2.11 -14.24 5.59
N LYS A 176 -2.56 -14.52 4.36
CA LYS A 176 -1.67 -14.87 3.25
C LYS A 176 -0.73 -13.71 2.91
N ALA A 177 -1.25 -12.49 2.84
CA ALA A 177 -0.45 -11.29 2.59
C ALA A 177 0.64 -11.10 3.64
N TYR A 178 0.30 -11.26 4.93
CA TYR A 178 1.24 -11.13 6.06
C TYR A 178 2.34 -12.19 6.00
N SER A 179 1.96 -13.43 5.71
CA SER A 179 2.90 -14.55 5.59
C SER A 179 3.85 -14.39 4.40
N SER A 180 3.38 -13.78 3.31
CA SER A 180 4.18 -13.57 2.10
C SER A 180 5.12 -12.36 2.19
N LEU A 181 4.82 -11.38 3.04
CA LEU A 181 5.58 -10.14 3.14
C LEU A 181 6.83 -10.36 4.01
N SER A 182 7.97 -10.63 3.36
CA SER A 182 9.28 -10.69 4.01
C SER A 182 10.02 -9.35 3.90
N ILE A 183 10.47 -8.79 5.02
CA ILE A 183 11.20 -7.51 5.01
C ILE A 183 12.52 -7.69 4.26
N GLU A 184 13.29 -8.72 4.59
CA GLU A 184 14.57 -8.98 3.92
C GLU A 184 14.35 -9.45 2.48
N GLY A 185 13.28 -10.22 2.21
CA GLY A 185 12.92 -10.58 0.83
C GLY A 185 12.64 -9.38 -0.07
N GLU A 186 11.89 -8.38 0.41
CA GLU A 186 11.65 -7.14 -0.35
C GLU A 186 12.91 -6.27 -0.48
N LEU A 187 13.76 -6.21 0.55
CA LEU A 187 15.05 -5.50 0.46
C LEU A 187 16.00 -6.16 -0.55
N ASP A 188 16.08 -7.48 -0.59
CA ASP A 188 16.90 -8.22 -1.54
C ASP A 188 16.40 -8.04 -2.98
N LYS A 189 15.08 -8.06 -3.15
CA LYS A 189 14.42 -7.78 -4.43
C LYS A 189 14.73 -6.36 -4.94
N LEU A 190 14.69 -5.37 -4.04
CA LEU A 190 15.09 -4.00 -4.36
C LEU A 190 16.58 -3.86 -4.67
N ALA A 191 17.44 -4.55 -3.91
CA ALA A 191 18.88 -4.54 -4.13
C ALA A 191 19.25 -5.06 -5.54
N LYS A 192 18.60 -6.14 -6.00
CA LYS A 192 18.80 -6.71 -7.35
C LYS A 192 18.52 -5.72 -8.47
N GLN A 193 17.54 -4.84 -8.30
CA GLN A 193 17.13 -3.84 -9.29
C GLN A 193 17.78 -2.46 -9.06
N ARG A 194 18.82 -2.37 -8.20
CA ARG A 194 19.44 -1.10 -7.79
C ARG A 194 18.42 -0.08 -7.25
N GLY A 195 17.35 -0.58 -6.63
CA GLY A 195 16.27 0.21 -6.02
C GLY A 195 16.56 0.68 -4.59
N LEU A 196 17.78 0.46 -4.10
CA LEU A 196 18.25 0.95 -2.80
C LEU A 196 19.35 2.00 -3.03
N GLY A 197 19.18 3.15 -2.41
CA GLY A 197 20.14 4.25 -2.42
C GLY A 197 21.19 4.12 -1.31
N ASP A 198 21.44 5.23 -0.64
CA ASP A 198 22.35 5.29 0.51
C ASP A 198 21.76 4.60 1.76
N ALA A 199 22.51 4.64 2.87
CA ALA A 199 22.09 4.03 4.12
C ALA A 199 20.81 4.64 4.68
N GLU A 200 20.58 5.94 4.44
CA GLU A 200 19.38 6.64 4.88
C GLU A 200 18.15 6.18 4.09
N HIS A 201 18.25 6.16 2.75
CA HIS A 201 17.19 5.64 1.87
C HIS A 201 16.84 4.20 2.22
N LYS A 202 17.85 3.32 2.37
CA LYS A 202 17.63 1.92 2.74
C LYS A 202 16.91 1.79 4.08
N ARG A 203 17.26 2.62 5.07
CA ARG A 203 16.59 2.65 6.38
C ARG A 203 15.14 3.11 6.26
N SER A 204 14.88 4.17 5.48
CA SER A 204 13.53 4.68 5.25
C SER A 204 12.63 3.66 4.58
N VAL A 205 13.12 2.99 3.53
CA VAL A 205 12.37 1.91 2.85
C VAL A 205 12.09 0.75 3.81
N ARG A 206 13.09 0.29 4.56
CA ARG A 206 12.89 -0.78 5.56
C ARG A 206 11.83 -0.41 6.59
N ASN A 207 11.86 0.83 7.10
CA ASN A 207 10.87 1.30 8.06
C ASN A 207 9.46 1.33 7.48
N LEU A 208 9.31 1.76 6.22
CA LEU A 208 8.01 1.77 5.54
C LEU A 208 7.45 0.34 5.40
N ILE A 209 8.26 -0.62 4.94
CA ILE A 209 7.86 -2.04 4.81
C ILE A 209 7.49 -2.63 6.17
N LEU A 210 8.31 -2.37 7.19
CA LEU A 210 8.03 -2.82 8.56
C LEU A 210 6.71 -2.25 9.06
N ASN A 211 6.46 -0.96 8.85
CA ASN A 211 5.21 -0.32 9.24
C ASN A 211 4.01 -0.93 8.50
N THR A 212 4.13 -1.20 7.20
CA THR A 212 3.09 -1.90 6.43
C THR A 212 2.78 -3.26 7.05
N LYS A 213 3.81 -4.04 7.39
CA LYS A 213 3.67 -5.35 8.01
C LYS A 213 3.03 -5.28 9.40
N MET A 214 3.40 -4.28 10.21
CA MET A 214 2.80 -4.06 11.52
C MET A 214 1.32 -3.68 11.43
N LEU A 215 0.97 -2.73 10.55
CA LEU A 215 -0.43 -2.34 10.31
C LEU A 215 -1.26 -3.52 9.82
N LEU A 216 -0.68 -4.41 9.02
CA LEU A 216 -1.35 -5.63 8.57
C LEU A 216 -1.61 -6.59 9.72
N ALA A 217 -0.65 -6.79 10.62
CA ALA A 217 -0.86 -7.56 11.85
C ALA A 217 -1.94 -6.94 12.74
N GLU A 218 -1.95 -5.61 12.89
CA GLU A 218 -2.97 -4.90 13.66
C GLU A 218 -4.36 -5.06 13.05
N SER A 219 -4.51 -4.98 11.72
CA SER A 219 -5.78 -5.23 11.04
C SER A 219 -6.26 -6.67 11.22
N ILE A 220 -5.36 -7.66 11.11
CA ILE A 220 -5.67 -9.08 11.37
C ILE A 220 -6.10 -9.27 12.82
N TYR A 221 -5.37 -8.68 13.77
CA TYR A 221 -5.74 -8.66 15.18
C TYR A 221 -7.14 -8.10 15.35
N CYS A 222 -7.44 -6.95 14.74
CA CYS A 222 -8.76 -6.33 14.82
C CYS A 222 -9.88 -7.26 14.34
N LEU A 223 -9.67 -7.90 13.19
CA LEU A 223 -10.61 -8.86 12.64
C LEU A 223 -10.77 -10.13 13.50
N ALA A 224 -9.74 -10.55 14.22
CA ALA A 224 -9.78 -11.75 15.05
C ALA A 224 -10.75 -11.64 16.24
N PHE A 225 -11.01 -10.42 16.73
CA PHE A 225 -11.99 -10.19 17.79
C PHE A 225 -13.43 -10.11 17.28
N HIS A 226 -13.62 -10.09 15.97
CA HIS A 226 -14.95 -10.04 15.40
C HIS A 226 -15.72 -11.33 15.77
N GLU A 227 -16.95 -11.20 16.28
CA GLU A 227 -17.80 -12.33 16.72
C GLU A 227 -18.03 -13.40 15.64
N ARG A 228 -17.70 -13.09 14.39
CA ARG A 228 -17.88 -13.92 13.19
C ARG A 228 -16.66 -14.75 12.81
N MET A 229 -15.60 -14.78 13.62
CA MET A 229 -14.43 -15.60 13.32
C MET A 229 -14.82 -17.09 13.26
N SER A 230 -14.67 -17.71 12.08
CA SER A 230 -14.96 -19.12 11.90
C SER A 230 -13.94 -20.00 12.65
N LYS A 231 -14.34 -21.21 13.06
CA LYS A 231 -13.42 -22.19 13.65
C LYS A 231 -12.21 -22.49 12.74
N ASN A 232 -12.42 -22.45 11.42
CA ASN A 232 -11.36 -22.68 10.45
C ASN A 232 -10.33 -21.54 10.46
N ASN A 233 -10.80 -20.28 10.47
CA ASN A 233 -9.92 -19.11 10.51
C ASN A 233 -9.14 -19.04 11.83
N MET A 234 -9.79 -19.39 12.95
CA MET A 234 -9.10 -19.48 14.24
C MET A 234 -8.03 -20.58 14.24
N LYS A 235 -8.35 -21.74 13.65
CA LYS A 235 -7.37 -22.84 13.51
C LYS A 235 -6.17 -22.41 12.66
N GLU A 236 -6.41 -21.74 11.52
CA GLU A 236 -5.37 -21.21 10.65
C GLU A 236 -4.48 -20.21 11.40
N LEU A 237 -5.06 -19.31 12.19
CA LEU A 237 -4.32 -18.36 13.02
C LEU A 237 -3.45 -19.06 14.06
N VAL A 238 -3.98 -20.07 14.77
CA VAL A 238 -3.22 -20.84 15.77
C VAL A 238 -2.10 -21.65 15.11
N GLU A 239 -2.37 -22.29 13.98
CA GLU A 239 -1.35 -23.00 13.20
C GLU A 239 -0.25 -22.05 12.72
N PHE A 240 -0.60 -20.84 12.31
CA PHE A 240 0.38 -19.82 11.93
C PHE A 240 1.24 -19.39 13.10
N ILE A 241 0.64 -19.04 14.25
CA ILE A 241 1.36 -18.61 15.45
C ILE A 241 2.27 -19.73 15.98
N SER A 242 1.82 -20.98 15.96
CA SER A 242 2.61 -22.13 16.46
C SER A 242 3.86 -22.44 15.63
N LYS A 243 3.90 -21.99 14.36
CA LYS A 243 5.08 -22.10 13.49
C LYS A 243 6.07 -20.95 13.68
N MET A 244 5.65 -19.87 14.33
CA MET A 244 6.50 -18.72 14.50
C MET A 244 7.44 -18.92 15.69
N GLU A 245 8.74 -18.68 15.48
CA GLU A 245 9.70 -18.78 16.57
C GLU A 245 9.69 -17.50 17.41
N PRO A 246 9.70 -17.62 18.76
CA PRO A 246 9.88 -16.47 19.62
C PRO A 246 11.33 -16.01 19.52
N ASN A 247 11.59 -14.85 18.90
CA ASN A 247 12.91 -14.25 19.07
C ASN A 247 13.01 -13.72 20.50
N GLY A 248 14.13 -13.97 21.18
CA GLY A 248 14.42 -13.54 22.55
C GLY A 248 14.39 -12.02 22.82
N LYS A 249 13.87 -11.22 21.89
CA LYS A 249 13.59 -9.78 22.00
C LYS A 249 12.08 -9.45 22.07
N GLY A 250 11.20 -10.44 22.17
CA GLY A 250 9.74 -10.22 22.19
C GLY A 250 9.16 -9.83 20.83
N THR A 251 9.91 -10.05 19.74
CA THR A 251 9.44 -9.91 18.36
C THR A 251 9.37 -11.29 17.71
N VAL A 252 8.45 -11.47 16.78
CA VAL A 252 8.25 -12.75 16.12
C VAL A 252 9.11 -12.84 14.86
N SER A 253 9.90 -13.91 14.69
CA SER A 253 10.65 -14.17 13.44
C SER A 253 9.70 -14.73 12.39
N GLU A 254 9.97 -14.39 11.13
CA GLU A 254 9.37 -15.11 10.02
C GLU A 254 9.77 -16.59 10.10
N PRO A 255 8.83 -17.52 9.81
CA PRO A 255 9.14 -18.94 9.67
C PRO A 255 10.10 -19.23 8.50
#